data_AF-A0A924MV84-F1
#
_entry.id   AF-A0A924MV84-F1
#
_cell.length_a   1.000
_cell.length_b   1.000
_cell.length_c   1.000
_cell.angle_alpha   90.00
_cell.angle_beta   90.00
_cell.angle_gamma   90.00
#
_symmetry.space_group_name_H-M   'P 1'
#
loop_
_entity.id
_entity.type
_entity.pdbx_description
1 polymer ?
#
loop_
_entity_poly.entity_id
_entity_poly.type
_entity_poly.pdbx_seq_one_letter_code
_entity_poly.pdbx_strand_id
1 'polypeptide(L)'
;MTDPETAILAPMRYATLVIDRLRANEPFRPGAAPNGGDFLLPWRQLRERFASEGVELNTRDVNADREVEFELHLNARRNVDHPLSYAYLHEDPIARPINGNLVELARYRKLFTDAEELVDGEHVIDLPCPNDLTPRAVPDFKERDLFCVLIAANDTLPGPHPHDLRQRRVGAIRFFEEHAPVRFALYGHG
;
A
#
# COMPACT_ATOMS: atom_id res chain seq x y z
N MET A 1 -40.77 34.77 -9.35
CA MET A 1 -40.75 33.31 -9.53
C MET A 1 -39.46 32.99 -10.26
N THR A 2 -38.39 32.86 -9.49
CA THR A 2 -37.03 32.62 -9.96
C THR A 2 -36.88 31.12 -10.22
N ASP A 3 -36.54 30.79 -11.46
CA ASP A 3 -36.22 29.44 -11.92
C ASP A 3 -35.04 28.90 -11.11
N PRO A 4 -35.10 27.70 -10.50
CA PRO A 4 -33.96 27.15 -9.79
C PRO A 4 -32.88 26.81 -10.82
N GLU A 5 -31.73 27.47 -10.70
CA GLU A 5 -30.49 27.11 -11.41
C GLU A 5 -30.30 25.59 -11.32
N THR A 6 -30.48 24.93 -12.46
CA THR A 6 -30.07 23.55 -12.63
C THR A 6 -28.55 23.58 -12.58
N ALA A 7 -28.00 23.28 -11.41
CA ALA A 7 -26.57 23.05 -11.27
C ALA A 7 -26.19 21.90 -12.21
N ILE A 8 -25.59 22.25 -13.35
CA ILE A 8 -24.98 21.26 -14.24
C ILE A 8 -23.83 20.68 -13.45
N LEU A 9 -24.06 19.51 -12.83
CA LEU A 9 -22.98 18.75 -12.21
C LEU A 9 -21.92 18.52 -13.28
N ALA A 10 -20.69 18.96 -13.00
CA ALA A 10 -19.56 18.68 -13.87
C ALA A 10 -19.55 17.16 -14.19
N PRO A 11 -19.22 16.76 -15.42
CA PRO A 11 -19.19 15.35 -15.78
C PRO A 11 -18.26 14.59 -14.83
N MET A 12 -18.72 13.43 -14.35
CA MET A 12 -17.94 12.55 -13.49
C MET A 12 -16.65 12.14 -14.20
N ARG A 13 -15.51 12.33 -13.54
CA ARG A 13 -14.18 11.96 -14.06
C ARG A 13 -13.81 10.58 -13.54
N TYR A 14 -13.15 9.75 -14.34
CA TYR A 14 -12.75 8.40 -13.92
C TYR A 14 -11.24 8.30 -13.76
N ALA A 15 -10.81 7.65 -12.68
CA ALA A 15 -9.41 7.33 -12.43
C ALA A 15 -9.26 5.83 -12.17
N THR A 16 -8.10 5.26 -12.49
CA THR A 16 -7.82 3.84 -12.27
C THR A 16 -6.76 3.64 -11.20
N LEU A 17 -7.07 2.84 -10.18
CA LEU A 17 -6.06 2.24 -9.30
C LEU A 17 -5.49 0.99 -9.98
N VAL A 18 -4.21 1.02 -10.32
CA VAL A 18 -3.49 -0.10 -10.91
C VAL A 18 -2.79 -0.87 -9.79
N ILE A 19 -3.37 -2.01 -9.44
CA ILE A 19 -2.92 -2.91 -8.38
C ILE A 19 -3.02 -4.35 -8.87
N ASP A 20 -2.02 -5.17 -8.58
CA ASP A 20 -2.00 -6.54 -9.08
C ASP A 20 -3.05 -7.41 -8.39
N ARG A 21 -3.66 -8.29 -9.19
CA ARG A 21 -4.56 -9.38 -8.76
C ARG A 21 -5.89 -8.95 -8.12
N LEU A 22 -6.07 -7.68 -7.76
CA LEU A 22 -7.33 -7.17 -7.22
C LEU A 22 -8.22 -6.61 -8.34
N ARG A 23 -9.51 -6.91 -8.26
CA ARG A 23 -10.52 -6.61 -9.29
C ARG A 23 -11.83 -6.19 -8.64
N ALA A 24 -12.80 -5.78 -9.45
CA ALA A 24 -14.18 -5.50 -9.03
C ALA A 24 -14.26 -4.53 -7.83
N ASN A 25 -13.34 -3.56 -7.77
CA ASN A 25 -13.21 -2.62 -6.65
C ASN A 25 -12.99 -3.28 -5.28
N GLU A 26 -12.46 -4.50 -5.23
CA GLU A 26 -12.05 -5.19 -4.00
C GLU A 26 -11.14 -4.36 -3.09
N PRO A 27 -10.14 -3.59 -3.59
CA PRO A 27 -9.30 -2.75 -2.74
C PRO A 27 -10.10 -1.72 -1.94
N PHE A 28 -11.30 -1.39 -2.41
CA PHE A 28 -12.13 -0.37 -1.81
C PHE A 28 -13.17 -0.94 -0.83
N ARG A 29 -13.18 -2.25 -0.60
CA ARG A 29 -14.16 -2.90 0.28
C ARG A 29 -13.61 -3.01 1.72
N PRO A 30 -14.40 -2.64 2.74
CA PRO A 30 -14.06 -2.91 4.14
C PRO A 30 -13.78 -4.40 4.38
N GLY A 31 -12.74 -4.72 5.16
CA GLY A 31 -12.42 -6.09 5.57
C GLY A 31 -11.83 -7.01 4.49
N ALA A 32 -11.74 -6.56 3.24
CA ALA A 32 -11.16 -7.33 2.14
C ALA A 32 -9.65 -7.09 2.04
N ALA A 33 -8.81 -7.73 2.87
CA ALA A 33 -7.35 -7.80 2.69
C ALA A 33 -6.67 -8.69 3.75
N PRO A 34 -5.38 -9.05 3.58
CA PRO A 34 -4.52 -9.47 4.69
C PRO A 34 -4.56 -8.47 5.87
N ASN A 35 -4.18 -8.91 7.06
CA ASN A 35 -4.17 -8.09 8.28
C ASN A 35 -5.53 -7.47 8.65
N GLY A 36 -6.63 -8.21 8.44
CA GLY A 36 -7.97 -7.76 8.82
C GLY A 36 -8.55 -6.63 7.95
N GLY A 37 -7.96 -6.37 6.76
CA GLY A 37 -8.45 -5.34 5.85
C GLY A 37 -7.80 -3.96 6.02
N ASP A 38 -6.84 -3.83 6.93
CA ASP A 38 -6.15 -2.56 7.23
C ASP A 38 -5.15 -2.17 6.14
N PHE A 39 -4.51 -3.14 5.48
CA PHE A 39 -3.57 -2.89 4.37
C PHE A 39 -4.21 -2.06 3.23
N LEU A 40 -5.51 -2.25 2.99
CA LEU A 40 -6.23 -1.54 1.93
C LEU A 40 -6.98 -0.29 2.41
N LEU A 41 -6.93 0.03 3.71
CA LEU A 41 -7.56 1.22 4.28
C LEU A 41 -7.17 2.52 3.54
N PRO A 42 -5.88 2.78 3.23
CA PRO A 42 -5.50 4.02 2.55
C PRO A 42 -6.18 4.19 1.19
N TRP A 43 -6.32 3.09 0.42
CA TRP A 43 -6.97 3.11 -0.90
C TRP A 43 -8.47 3.38 -0.79
N ARG A 44 -9.13 2.87 0.25
CA ARG A 44 -10.54 3.19 0.56
C ARG A 44 -10.72 4.68 0.81
N GLN A 45 -9.92 5.24 1.71
CA GLN A 45 -10.00 6.66 2.06
C GLN A 45 -9.66 7.55 0.86
N LEU A 46 -8.69 7.14 0.04
CA LEU A 46 -8.33 7.86 -1.17
C LEU A 46 -9.48 7.89 -2.19
N ARG A 47 -10.21 6.77 -2.36
CA ARG A 47 -11.40 6.72 -3.22
C ARG A 47 -12.50 7.67 -2.73
N GLU A 48 -12.77 7.69 -1.43
CA GLU A 48 -13.75 8.61 -0.83
C GLU A 48 -13.35 10.07 -1.06
N ARG A 49 -12.05 10.38 -0.87
CA ARG A 49 -11.54 11.73 -1.12
C ARG A 49 -11.67 12.13 -2.58
N PHE A 50 -11.29 11.28 -3.52
CA PHE A 50 -11.46 11.56 -4.95
C PHE A 50 -12.93 11.75 -5.32
N ALA A 51 -13.83 10.93 -4.77
CA ALA A 51 -15.26 11.06 -5.03
C ALA A 51 -15.81 12.43 -4.59
N SER A 52 -15.33 12.97 -3.45
CA SER A 52 -15.70 14.31 -2.99
C SER A 52 -15.24 15.44 -3.92
N GLU A 53 -14.24 15.16 -4.77
CA GLU A 53 -13.70 16.07 -5.79
C GLU A 53 -14.25 15.76 -7.20
N GLY A 54 -15.27 14.91 -7.31
CA GLY A 54 -15.90 14.53 -8.59
C GLY A 54 -15.10 13.53 -9.43
N VAL A 55 -14.20 12.76 -8.80
CA VAL A 55 -13.39 11.71 -9.45
C VAL A 55 -13.75 10.35 -8.89
N GLU A 56 -14.22 9.43 -9.73
CA GLU A 56 -14.48 8.05 -9.37
C GLU A 56 -13.24 7.18 -9.60
N LEU A 57 -12.55 6.80 -8.52
CA LEU A 57 -11.42 5.88 -8.55
C LEU A 57 -11.91 4.42 -8.56
N ASN A 58 -11.47 3.62 -9.53
CA ASN A 58 -11.87 2.21 -9.69
C ASN A 58 -10.69 1.29 -10.05
N THR A 59 -10.88 -0.02 -9.95
CA THR A 59 -9.96 -0.99 -10.56
C THR A 59 -10.11 -1.02 -12.08
N ARG A 60 -9.05 -1.44 -12.77
CA ARG A 60 -8.98 -1.42 -14.25
C ARG A 60 -10.15 -2.14 -14.94
N ASP A 61 -10.61 -3.25 -14.38
CA ASP A 61 -11.72 -4.03 -14.94
C ASP A 61 -13.06 -3.30 -14.89
N VAL A 62 -13.27 -2.43 -13.90
CA VAL A 62 -14.49 -1.62 -13.78
C VAL A 62 -14.47 -0.42 -14.74
N ASN A 63 -13.28 0.08 -15.08
CA ASN A 63 -13.09 1.18 -16.03
C ASN A 63 -12.87 0.73 -17.48
N ALA A 64 -13.02 -0.57 -17.82
CA ALA A 64 -12.61 -1.12 -19.12
C ALA A 64 -13.20 -0.39 -20.34
N ASP A 65 -14.44 0.10 -20.23
CA ASP A 65 -15.16 0.82 -21.29
C ASP A 65 -15.32 2.32 -20.99
N ARG A 66 -14.48 2.88 -20.11
CA ARG A 66 -14.54 4.28 -19.67
C ARG A 66 -13.29 5.03 -20.12
N GLU A 67 -13.47 6.31 -20.45
CA GLU A 67 -12.35 7.23 -20.60
C GLU A 67 -11.76 7.51 -19.21
N VAL A 68 -10.52 7.10 -19.01
CA VAL A 68 -9.78 7.27 -17.75
C VAL A 68 -8.91 8.52 -17.89
N GLU A 69 -8.99 9.41 -16.92
CA GLU A 69 -8.22 10.65 -16.95
C GLU A 69 -6.81 10.48 -16.39
N PHE A 70 -6.63 9.58 -15.42
CA PHE A 70 -5.31 9.24 -14.90
C PHE A 70 -5.29 7.85 -14.25
N GLU A 71 -4.10 7.26 -14.19
CA GLU A 71 -3.84 6.04 -13.46
C GLU A 71 -3.01 6.34 -12.20
N LEU A 72 -3.32 5.68 -11.09
CA LEU A 72 -2.53 5.67 -9.86
C LEU A 72 -2.06 4.24 -9.60
N HIS A 73 -0.76 4.01 -9.62
CA HIS A 73 -0.17 2.68 -9.54
C HIS A 73 0.29 2.39 -8.10
N LEU A 74 -0.11 1.23 -7.56
CA LEU A 74 0.54 0.66 -6.40
C LEU A 74 1.88 0.09 -6.84
N ASN A 75 2.94 0.84 -6.56
CA ASN A 75 4.31 0.60 -6.97
C ASN A 75 4.57 0.73 -8.49
N ALA A 76 5.84 0.88 -8.88
CA ALA A 76 6.23 1.03 -10.29
C ALA A 76 5.86 -0.19 -11.17
N ARG A 77 5.79 0.00 -12.48
CA ARG A 77 5.40 -1.01 -13.47
C ARG A 77 6.38 -0.98 -14.62
N ARG A 78 6.64 -2.15 -15.22
CA ARG A 78 7.47 -2.25 -16.44
C ARG A 78 6.80 -1.61 -17.65
N ASN A 79 5.47 -1.58 -17.67
CA ASN A 79 4.68 -0.98 -18.73
C ASN A 79 3.78 0.09 -18.10
N VAL A 80 3.84 1.30 -18.64
CA VAL A 80 3.09 2.48 -18.24
C VAL A 80 2.53 3.07 -19.51
N ASP A 81 1.26 2.79 -19.79
CA ASP A 81 0.65 3.08 -21.09
C ASP A 81 -0.10 4.43 -21.05
N HIS A 82 -0.57 4.84 -19.87
CA HIS A 82 -1.31 6.09 -19.70
C HIS A 82 -0.36 7.29 -19.48
N PRO A 83 -0.49 8.40 -20.22
CA PRO A 83 0.41 9.55 -20.11
C PRO A 83 0.32 10.29 -18.78
N LEU A 84 -0.85 10.25 -18.13
CA LEU A 84 -1.07 10.75 -16.78
C LEU A 84 -1.06 9.58 -15.80
N SER A 85 0.11 8.96 -15.65
CA SER A 85 0.32 7.90 -14.67
C SER A 85 1.07 8.43 -13.46
N TYR A 86 0.57 8.12 -12.28
CA TYR A 86 1.18 8.41 -10.99
C TYR A 86 1.51 7.09 -10.31
N ALA A 87 2.52 7.04 -9.45
CA ALA A 87 2.72 5.87 -8.59
C ALA A 87 3.01 6.25 -7.16
N TYR A 88 2.48 5.43 -6.25
CA TYR A 88 2.92 5.39 -4.87
C TYR A 88 3.82 4.16 -4.69
N LEU A 89 5.09 4.39 -4.41
CA LEU A 89 6.12 3.37 -4.22
C LEU A 89 6.02 2.80 -2.80
N HIS A 90 4.95 2.03 -2.55
CA HIS A 90 4.65 1.47 -1.25
C HIS A 90 5.69 0.45 -0.73
N GLU A 91 6.29 -0.33 -1.62
CA GLU A 91 7.30 -1.34 -1.29
C GLU A 91 8.70 -0.76 -1.43
N ASP A 92 9.56 -1.08 -0.47
CA ASP A 92 10.97 -0.69 -0.51
C ASP A 92 11.68 -1.28 -1.75
N PRO A 93 12.62 -0.56 -2.38
CA PRO A 93 13.38 -1.06 -3.54
C PRO A 93 14.12 -2.38 -3.30
N ILE A 94 14.50 -2.71 -2.07
CA ILE A 94 15.11 -4.00 -1.71
C ILE A 94 14.10 -5.13 -1.93
N ALA A 95 12.84 -4.95 -1.52
CA ALA A 95 11.77 -5.92 -1.73
C ALA A 95 11.26 -5.90 -3.18
N ARG A 96 11.23 -4.71 -3.80
CA ARG A 96 10.70 -4.49 -5.15
C ARG A 96 11.65 -3.62 -5.99
N PRO A 97 12.71 -4.20 -6.60
CA PRO A 97 13.79 -3.45 -7.27
C PRO A 97 13.38 -2.44 -8.33
N ILE A 98 12.24 -2.65 -9.01
CA ILE A 98 11.74 -1.69 -10.00
C ILE A 98 11.38 -0.33 -9.36
N ASN A 99 11.07 -0.29 -8.07
CA ASN A 99 10.79 0.95 -7.35
C ASN A 99 12.05 1.82 -7.16
N GLY A 100 13.25 1.27 -7.33
CA GLY A 100 14.51 2.04 -7.34
C GLY A 100 15.09 2.28 -8.74
N ASN A 101 14.39 1.89 -9.81
CA ASN A 101 14.91 2.02 -11.17
C ASN A 101 14.52 3.36 -11.80
N LEU A 102 15.44 4.33 -11.77
CA LEU A 102 15.21 5.68 -12.29
C LEU A 102 14.68 5.75 -13.73
N VAL A 103 15.06 4.80 -14.60
CA VAL A 103 14.59 4.75 -16.00
C VAL A 103 13.11 4.36 -16.07
N GLU A 104 12.66 3.46 -15.21
CA GLU A 104 11.25 3.06 -15.11
C GLU A 104 10.44 4.15 -14.41
N LEU A 105 11.01 4.78 -13.37
CA LEU A 105 10.38 5.87 -12.61
C LEU A 105 10.16 7.12 -13.47
N ALA A 106 11.07 7.45 -14.39
CA ALA A 106 10.96 8.60 -15.30
C ALA A 106 9.70 8.60 -16.20
N ARG A 107 9.00 7.46 -16.31
CA ARG A 107 7.76 7.33 -17.10
C ARG A 107 6.53 7.87 -16.39
N TYR A 108 6.60 8.08 -15.08
CA TYR A 108 5.50 8.58 -14.28
C TYR A 108 5.46 10.10 -14.30
N ARG A 109 4.27 10.67 -14.24
CA ARG A 109 4.05 12.12 -14.14
C ARG A 109 4.54 12.67 -12.80
N LYS A 110 4.23 11.96 -11.72
CA LYS A 110 4.76 12.17 -10.35
C LYS A 110 4.83 10.83 -9.63
N LEU A 111 5.71 10.78 -8.64
CA LEU A 111 5.94 9.63 -7.78
C LEU A 111 5.77 10.06 -6.33
N PHE A 112 5.31 9.15 -5.50
CA PHE A 112 5.16 9.33 -4.06
C PHE A 112 5.87 8.20 -3.34
N THR A 113 6.69 8.48 -2.33
CA THR A 113 7.52 7.47 -1.64
C THR A 113 8.02 8.00 -0.29
N ASP A 114 8.40 7.11 0.61
CA ASP A 114 9.14 7.41 1.84
C ASP A 114 10.65 7.10 1.74
N ALA A 115 11.09 6.59 0.60
CA ALA A 115 12.50 6.39 0.26
C ALA A 115 13.21 7.74 0.03
N GLU A 116 13.78 8.30 1.11
CA GLU A 116 14.42 9.63 1.15
C GLU A 116 15.44 9.85 0.02
N GLU A 117 16.17 8.80 -0.39
CA GLU A 117 17.18 8.88 -1.43
C GLU A 117 16.62 9.14 -2.84
N LEU A 118 15.32 8.91 -3.04
CA LEU A 118 14.64 9.16 -4.31
C LEU A 118 13.94 10.52 -4.35
N VAL A 119 13.66 11.13 -3.19
CA VAL A 119 12.85 12.36 -3.10
C VAL A 119 13.63 13.56 -3.63
N ASP A 120 13.04 14.26 -4.61
CA ASP A 120 13.59 15.50 -5.17
C ASP A 120 12.69 16.72 -4.93
N GLY A 121 11.48 16.52 -4.38
CA GLY A 121 10.50 17.57 -4.09
C GLY A 121 9.77 18.12 -5.32
N GLU A 122 10.12 17.66 -6.52
CA GLU A 122 9.47 18.04 -7.77
C GLU A 122 8.84 16.83 -8.44
N HIS A 123 9.60 15.90 -9.01
CA HIS A 123 9.09 14.71 -9.69
C HIS A 123 8.71 13.60 -8.70
N VAL A 124 9.53 13.44 -7.65
CA VAL A 124 9.36 12.47 -6.57
C VAL A 124 9.06 13.23 -5.28
N ILE A 125 7.85 13.05 -4.77
CA ILE A 125 7.32 13.74 -3.61
C ILE A 125 7.37 12.82 -2.40
N ASP A 126 7.84 13.34 -1.27
CA ASP A 126 7.80 12.62 0.01
C ASP A 126 6.35 12.32 0.42
N LEU A 127 6.07 11.06 0.70
CA LEU A 127 4.80 10.59 1.22
C LEU A 127 5.02 9.34 2.10
N PRO A 128 5.01 9.50 3.43
CA PRO A 128 5.13 8.40 4.38
C PRO A 128 4.06 7.32 4.21
N CYS A 129 4.41 6.08 4.56
CA CYS A 129 3.46 4.97 4.57
C CYS A 129 2.26 5.23 5.51
N PRO A 130 1.02 5.30 4.97
CA PRO A 130 -0.16 5.57 5.78
C PRO A 130 -0.46 4.36 6.66
N ASN A 131 -0.48 4.57 7.97
CA ASN A 131 -0.81 3.55 8.96
C ASN A 131 -1.96 4.02 9.85
N ASP A 132 -2.83 3.09 10.26
CA ASP A 132 -3.82 3.35 11.31
C ASP A 132 -3.11 3.45 12.66
N LEU A 133 -2.92 4.67 13.14
CA LEU A 133 -2.31 4.97 14.44
C LEU A 133 -3.35 5.08 15.57
N THR A 134 -4.61 4.70 15.32
CA THR A 134 -5.67 4.77 16.32
C THR A 134 -5.34 3.80 17.46
N PRO A 135 -5.21 4.28 18.72
CA PRO A 135 -4.97 3.41 19.85
C PRO A 135 -6.14 2.43 20.03
N ARG A 136 -5.84 1.14 20.10
CA ARG A 136 -6.81 0.08 20.38
C ARG A 136 -6.73 -0.30 21.86
N ALA A 137 -7.86 -0.62 22.46
CA ALA A 137 -7.86 -1.20 23.80
C ALA A 137 -7.12 -2.55 23.75
N VAL A 138 -6.06 -2.68 24.54
CA VAL A 138 -5.27 -3.91 24.67
C VAL A 138 -5.28 -4.36 26.12
N PRO A 139 -5.22 -5.68 26.39
CA PRO A 139 -5.16 -6.19 27.76
C PRO A 139 -3.97 -5.63 28.55
N ASP A 140 -4.14 -5.50 29.87
CA ASP A 140 -3.07 -5.16 30.81
C ASP A 140 -1.96 -6.22 30.74
N PHE A 141 -0.73 -5.86 31.13
CA PHE A 141 0.39 -6.81 31.12
C PHE A 141 0.11 -8.10 31.92
N LYS A 142 -0.60 -7.97 33.05
CA LYS A 142 -1.00 -9.09 33.92
C LYS A 142 -2.03 -10.04 33.28
N GLU A 143 -2.72 -9.59 32.23
CA GLU A 143 -3.79 -10.30 31.52
C GLU A 143 -3.28 -10.98 30.24
N ARG A 144 -1.96 -10.96 30.00
CA ARG A 144 -1.34 -11.54 28.82
C ARG A 144 -0.72 -12.90 29.16
N ASP A 145 -1.27 -13.95 28.58
CA ASP A 145 -0.84 -15.33 28.81
C ASP A 145 0.51 -15.67 28.15
N LEU A 146 0.93 -14.84 27.19
CA LEU A 146 2.14 -15.00 26.41
C LEU A 146 3.18 -13.94 26.79
N PHE A 147 4.43 -14.39 26.99
CA PHE A 147 5.53 -13.51 27.41
C PHE A 147 6.26 -12.89 26.20
N CYS A 148 6.81 -13.72 25.31
CA CYS A 148 7.48 -13.26 24.09
C CYS A 148 6.73 -13.80 22.87
N VAL A 149 6.20 -12.90 22.06
CA VAL A 149 5.49 -13.22 20.82
C VAL A 149 6.23 -12.60 19.65
N LEU A 150 6.62 -13.41 18.68
CA LEU A 150 7.10 -12.93 17.39
C LEU A 150 6.02 -13.24 16.35
N ILE A 151 5.51 -12.19 15.69
CA ILE A 151 4.59 -12.32 14.56
C ILE A 151 5.42 -12.18 13.29
N ALA A 152 5.50 -13.22 12.47
CA ALA A 152 6.32 -13.23 11.27
C ALA A 152 5.58 -13.79 10.06
N ALA A 153 5.60 -13.04 8.97
CA ALA A 153 5.45 -13.64 7.65
C ALA A 153 6.76 -14.37 7.30
N ASN A 154 6.69 -15.56 6.71
CA ASN A 154 7.87 -16.23 6.17
C ASN A 154 8.24 -15.65 4.81
N ASP A 155 8.63 -14.37 4.81
CA ASP A 155 9.11 -13.68 3.62
C ASP A 155 10.63 -13.80 3.50
N THR A 156 11.11 -13.87 2.25
CA THR A 156 12.52 -13.90 1.88
C THR A 156 12.73 -12.93 0.72
N LEU A 157 13.89 -12.27 0.69
CA LEU A 157 14.24 -11.46 -0.48
C LEU A 157 14.63 -12.34 -1.68
N PRO A 158 14.47 -11.82 -2.91
CA PRO A 158 14.94 -12.51 -4.12
C PRO A 158 16.46 -12.73 -4.17
N GLY A 159 17.24 -11.95 -3.41
CA GLY A 159 18.69 -12.04 -3.34
C GLY A 159 19.24 -11.45 -2.05
N PRO A 160 20.52 -11.72 -1.73
CA PRO A 160 21.14 -11.17 -0.53
C PRO A 160 21.23 -9.64 -0.62
N HIS A 161 20.92 -8.97 0.48
CA HIS A 161 21.08 -7.52 0.62
C HIS A 161 21.75 -7.21 1.96
N PRO A 162 22.71 -6.27 2.03
CA PRO A 162 23.42 -5.95 3.28
C PRO A 162 22.49 -5.46 4.40
N HIS A 163 21.35 -4.88 4.03
CA HIS A 163 20.32 -4.43 4.95
C HIS A 163 19.19 -5.45 5.17
N ASP A 164 19.33 -6.69 4.69
CA ASP A 164 18.31 -7.73 4.91
C ASP A 164 18.30 -8.23 6.36
N LEU A 165 17.22 -7.93 7.08
CA LEU A 165 17.00 -8.39 8.45
C LEU A 165 16.19 -9.70 8.53
N ARG A 166 15.67 -10.22 7.42
CA ARG A 166 14.83 -11.45 7.43
C ARG A 166 15.61 -12.67 7.90
N GLN A 167 16.90 -12.78 7.56
CA GLN A 167 17.76 -13.84 8.09
C GLN A 167 18.09 -13.63 9.58
N ARG A 168 18.19 -12.37 10.03
CA ARG A 168 18.38 -12.05 11.46
C ARG A 168 17.17 -12.46 12.29
N ARG A 169 15.95 -12.35 11.74
CA ARG A 169 14.72 -12.88 12.34
C ARG A 169 14.82 -14.39 12.59
N VAL A 170 15.31 -15.18 11.64
CA VAL A 170 15.48 -16.64 11.83
C VAL A 170 16.45 -16.91 12.98
N GLY A 171 17.56 -16.17 13.06
CA GLY A 171 18.48 -16.27 14.19
C GLY A 171 17.82 -15.95 15.54
N ALA A 172 16.99 -14.92 15.60
CA ALA A 172 16.23 -14.56 16.80
C ALA A 172 15.23 -15.67 17.20
N ILE A 173 14.51 -16.25 16.24
CA ILE A 173 13.60 -17.38 16.47
C ILE A 173 14.37 -18.55 17.09
N ARG A 174 15.48 -18.97 16.47
CA ARG A 174 16.29 -20.09 16.98
C ARG A 174 16.84 -19.84 18.38
N PHE A 175 17.28 -18.60 18.64
CA PHE A 175 17.74 -18.21 19.97
C PHE A 175 16.66 -18.39 21.04
N PHE A 176 15.43 -17.93 20.78
CA PHE A 176 14.34 -18.07 21.75
C PHE A 176 13.82 -19.51 21.88
N GLU A 177 13.79 -20.28 20.79
CA GLU A 177 13.47 -21.72 20.84
C GLU A 177 14.46 -22.49 21.71
N GLU A 178 15.75 -22.14 21.67
CA GLU A 178 16.79 -22.80 22.47
C GLU A 178 16.77 -22.36 23.94
N HIS A 179 16.62 -21.05 24.20
CA HIS A 179 16.88 -20.48 25.53
C HIS A 179 15.61 -20.26 26.36
N ALA A 180 14.43 -20.16 25.72
CA ALA A 180 13.17 -19.88 26.40
C ALA A 180 11.95 -20.56 25.74
N PRO A 181 12.00 -21.86 25.41
CA PRO A 181 10.96 -22.53 24.62
C PRO A 181 9.57 -22.48 25.26
N VAL A 182 9.49 -22.48 26.59
CA VAL A 182 8.21 -22.43 27.32
C VAL A 182 7.63 -21.01 27.46
N ARG A 183 8.37 -19.98 27.05
CA ARG A 183 7.97 -18.56 27.13
C ARG A 183 7.87 -17.88 25.76
N PHE A 184 8.28 -18.57 24.71
CA PHE A 184 8.29 -18.07 23.35
C PHE A 184 7.14 -18.67 22.55
N ALA A 185 6.38 -17.82 21.88
CA ALA A 185 5.37 -18.22 20.93
C ALA A 185 5.61 -17.54 19.58
N LEU A 186 5.54 -18.33 18.51
CA LEU A 186 5.69 -17.88 17.12
C LEU A 186 4.34 -17.98 16.42
N TYR A 187 3.87 -16.87 15.86
CA TYR A 187 2.64 -16.81 15.08
C TYR A 187 2.89 -16.14 13.72
N GLY A 188 2.06 -16.46 12.73
CA GLY A 188 2.10 -15.83 11.41
C GLY A 188 1.78 -16.79 10.28
N HIS A 189 1.72 -16.26 9.06
CA HIS A 189 1.56 -17.07 7.85
C HIS A 189 2.95 -17.46 7.32
N GLY A 190 3.28 -18.75 7.45
CA GLY A 190 4.56 -19.29 6.99
C GLY A 190 5.08 -20.42 7.87
#